data_AF-A0AA39SRY8-F1
#
_entry.id   AF-A0AA39SRY8-F1
#
_cell.length_a   1.000
_cell.length_b   1.000
_cell.length_c   1.000
_cell.angle_alpha   90.00
_cell.angle_beta   90.00
_cell.angle_gamma   90.00
#
_symmetry.space_group_name_H-M   'P 1'
#
loop_
_entity.id
_entity.type
_entity.pdbx_description
1 polymer ?
#
loop_
_entity_poly.entity_id
_entity_poly.type
_entity_poly.pdbx_seq_one_letter_code
_entity_poly.pdbx_strand_id
1 'polypeptide(L)'
;MPRHKKYEGAGEKETTFTKRIWLDHEDAKSISVDEEVTLKDWGNAIVKEISKDQDGNVTQLTGVLHLEGSVKTTKLKLTWLPKTSELVNLILVGFDYLITKKKLEEGENFIDVLNPCTRFESAALGDSDMRNLKPGEVLQLERKGYFICDVPFTTLSKPIVLFSIPDGRQQAVLK
;
A
#
# COMPACT_ATOMS: atom_id res chain seq x y z
N MET A 1 10.38 15.53 1.33
CA MET A 1 9.23 15.33 0.39
C MET A 1 7.95 15.77 1.07
N PRO A 2 6.99 16.43 0.40
CA PRO A 2 5.78 16.89 1.06
C PRO A 2 4.91 15.72 1.53
N ARG A 3 4.39 15.77 2.76
CA ARG A 3 3.42 14.78 3.26
C ARG A 3 2.08 14.87 2.53
N HIS A 4 1.70 16.07 2.08
CA HIS A 4 0.50 16.29 1.31
C HIS A 4 0.77 17.22 0.12
N LYS A 5 0.35 16.79 -1.09
CA LYS A 5 0.70 17.48 -2.36
C LYS A 5 0.12 18.89 -2.51
N LYS A 6 -0.92 19.21 -1.74
CA LYS A 6 -1.67 20.48 -1.83
C LYS A 6 -1.79 21.24 -0.51
N TYR A 7 -1.18 20.73 0.57
CA TYR A 7 -1.33 21.34 1.90
C TYR A 7 0.02 21.38 2.58
N GLU A 8 0.64 22.56 2.54
CA GLU A 8 1.99 22.80 3.08
C GLU A 8 2.05 22.59 4.60
N GLY A 9 0.96 22.87 5.32
CA GLY A 9 0.87 22.69 6.77
C GLY A 9 1.01 21.24 7.24
N ALA A 10 0.91 20.25 6.34
CA ALA A 10 1.24 18.86 6.67
C ALA A 10 2.74 18.64 6.91
N GLY A 11 3.59 19.57 6.48
CA GLY A 11 5.04 19.46 6.58
C GLY A 11 5.64 18.43 5.62
N GLU A 12 6.86 18.04 5.93
CA GLU A 12 7.68 17.16 5.09
C GLU A 12 7.92 15.80 5.74
N LYS A 13 8.31 14.86 4.89
CA LYS A 13 8.75 13.50 5.21
C LYS A 13 10.13 13.28 4.59
N GLU A 14 10.93 12.41 5.21
CA GLU A 14 12.20 12.00 4.65
C GLU A 14 11.93 10.92 3.58
N THR A 15 12.82 10.79 2.60
CA THR A 15 12.66 9.76 1.57
C THR A 15 14.04 9.29 1.15
N THR A 16 14.28 8.00 1.34
CA THR A 16 15.56 7.38 1.03
C THR A 16 15.50 6.75 -0.36
N PHE A 17 16.46 7.09 -1.21
CA PHE A 17 16.61 6.50 -2.54
C PHE A 17 17.73 5.46 -2.54
N THR A 18 17.50 4.32 -3.17
CA THR A 18 18.47 3.21 -3.22
C THR A 18 18.47 2.56 -4.60
N LYS A 19 19.55 1.85 -4.95
CA LYS A 19 19.64 1.11 -6.23
C LYS A 19 18.64 -0.06 -6.33
N ARG A 20 18.03 -0.47 -5.22
CA ARG A 20 17.08 -1.59 -5.16
C ARG A 20 15.85 -1.17 -4.40
N ILE A 21 14.68 -1.34 -4.99
CA ILE A 21 13.40 -0.98 -4.38
C ILE A 21 12.45 -2.16 -4.36
N TRP A 22 11.47 -2.09 -3.49
CA TRP A 22 10.29 -2.94 -3.50
C TRP A 22 9.18 -2.27 -4.28
N LEU A 23 8.45 -3.07 -5.06
CA LEU A 23 7.21 -2.72 -5.72
C LEU A 23 6.13 -3.68 -5.25
N ASP A 24 4.87 -3.25 -5.33
CA ASP A 24 3.76 -4.17 -5.16
C ASP A 24 3.83 -5.26 -6.24
N HIS A 25 3.54 -6.51 -5.87
CA HIS A 25 3.71 -7.64 -6.76
C HIS A 25 2.74 -7.62 -7.94
N GLU A 26 1.50 -7.15 -7.73
CA GLU A 26 0.52 -7.04 -8.82
C GLU A 26 0.88 -5.93 -9.80
N ASP A 27 1.46 -4.84 -9.30
CA ASP A 27 2.05 -3.81 -10.15
C ASP A 27 3.20 -4.39 -10.98
N ALA A 28 4.11 -5.12 -10.35
CA ALA A 28 5.26 -5.73 -11.00
C ALA A 28 4.85 -6.69 -12.14
N LYS A 29 3.76 -7.45 -11.98
CA LYS A 29 3.20 -8.33 -13.02
C LYS A 29 2.66 -7.59 -14.24
N SER A 30 2.19 -6.35 -14.05
CA SER A 30 1.55 -5.56 -15.12
C SER A 30 2.55 -4.92 -16.09
N ILE A 31 3.84 -4.91 -15.74
CA ILE A 31 4.90 -4.22 -16.48
C ILE A 31 5.42 -5.10 -17.61
N SER A 32 5.69 -4.48 -18.75
CA SER A 32 6.35 -5.11 -19.90
C SER A 32 7.83 -4.74 -20.00
N VAL A 33 8.62 -5.57 -20.69
CA VAL A 33 10.00 -5.23 -21.06
C VAL A 33 9.99 -3.99 -21.98
N ASP A 34 10.96 -3.11 -21.77
CA ASP A 34 11.11 -1.80 -22.40
C ASP A 34 9.99 -0.78 -22.11
N GLU A 35 9.09 -1.09 -21.17
CA GLU A 35 8.06 -0.16 -20.72
C GLU A 35 8.66 0.92 -19.80
N GLU A 36 8.27 2.17 -20.06
CA GLU A 36 8.56 3.30 -19.18
C GLU A 36 7.46 3.46 -18.13
N VAL A 37 7.87 3.46 -16.86
CA VAL A 37 6.98 3.57 -15.70
C VAL A 37 7.34 4.79 -14.87
N THR A 38 6.36 5.40 -14.20
CA THR A 38 6.64 6.43 -13.18
C THR A 38 6.77 5.78 -11.82
N LEU A 39 7.90 6.01 -11.16
CA LEU A 39 8.07 5.81 -9.72
C LEU A 39 7.56 7.08 -9.02
N LYS A 40 6.45 6.95 -8.29
CA LYS A 40 5.78 8.07 -7.61
C LYS A 40 6.79 8.92 -6.86
N ASP A 41 6.76 10.21 -7.16
CA ASP A 41 7.54 11.23 -6.45
C ASP A 41 9.09 11.04 -6.56
N TRP A 42 9.56 10.19 -7.47
CA TRP A 42 10.97 10.01 -7.82
C TRP A 42 11.27 10.41 -9.27
N GLY A 43 10.51 9.88 -10.24
CA GLY A 43 10.74 10.10 -11.66
C GLY A 43 10.36 8.88 -12.50
N ASN A 44 10.79 8.85 -13.75
CA ASN A 44 10.55 7.70 -14.62
C ASN A 44 11.71 6.71 -14.61
N ALA A 45 11.39 5.46 -14.92
CA ALA A 45 12.36 4.39 -15.13
C ALA A 45 11.89 3.53 -16.31
N ILE A 46 12.84 2.99 -17.05
CA ILE A 46 12.58 2.05 -18.14
C ILE A 46 12.98 0.66 -17.67
N VAL A 47 12.03 -0.27 -17.67
CA VAL A 47 12.30 -1.67 -17.30
C VAL A 47 12.95 -2.36 -18.48
N LYS A 48 14.11 -2.99 -18.26
CA LYS A 48 14.89 -3.67 -19.29
C LYS A 48 14.82 -5.18 -19.21
N GLU A 49 14.63 -5.72 -18.02
CA GLU A 49 14.54 -7.16 -17.82
C GLU A 49 13.50 -7.49 -16.73
N ILE A 50 12.79 -8.59 -16.94
CA ILE A 50 11.85 -9.17 -15.98
C ILE A 50 12.25 -10.62 -15.76
N SER A 51 12.68 -10.94 -14.54
CA SER A 51 12.99 -12.30 -14.11
C SER A 51 11.76 -12.95 -13.50
N LYS A 52 11.56 -14.24 -13.81
CA LYS A 52 10.47 -15.06 -13.28
C LYS A 52 11.01 -16.35 -12.68
N ASP A 53 10.32 -16.90 -11.70
CA ASP A 53 10.60 -18.24 -11.17
C ASP A 53 10.06 -19.36 -12.11
N GLN A 54 10.19 -20.61 -11.66
CA GLN A 54 9.76 -21.79 -12.41
C GLN A 54 8.23 -21.84 -12.61
N ASP A 55 7.48 -21.20 -11.72
CA ASP A 55 6.01 -21.13 -11.75
C ASP A 55 5.51 -19.91 -12.54
N GLY A 56 6.43 -19.09 -13.07
CA GLY A 56 6.13 -17.90 -13.86
C GLY A 56 5.84 -16.65 -13.03
N ASN A 57 6.07 -16.66 -11.72
CA ASN A 57 5.90 -15.50 -10.86
C ASN A 57 7.06 -14.52 -11.04
N VAL A 58 6.77 -13.22 -11.08
CA VAL A 58 7.78 -12.18 -11.19
C VAL A 58 8.60 -12.10 -9.90
N THR A 59 9.92 -12.28 -10.00
CA THR A 59 10.84 -12.26 -8.86
C THR A 59 11.70 -11.00 -8.80
N GLN A 60 12.04 -10.44 -9.96
CA GLN A 60 12.89 -9.25 -10.06
C GLN A 60 12.64 -8.49 -11.35
N LEU A 61 12.69 -7.16 -11.27
CA LEU A 61 12.77 -6.27 -12.42
C LEU A 61 14.11 -5.53 -12.37
N THR A 62 14.76 -5.43 -13.52
CA THR A 62 15.97 -4.63 -13.70
C THR A 62 15.67 -3.54 -14.71
N GLY A 63 16.05 -2.30 -14.39
CA GLY A 63 15.77 -1.15 -15.23
C GLY A 63 16.75 -0.02 -14.99
N VAL A 64 16.57 1.05 -15.76
CA VAL A 64 17.39 2.27 -15.69
C VAL A 64 16.51 3.47 -15.40
N LEU A 65 16.98 4.39 -14.56
CA LEU A 65 16.30 5.66 -14.35
C LEU A 65 16.36 6.48 -15.64
N HIS A 66 15.26 7.17 -15.93
CA HIS A 66 15.09 8.06 -17.07
C HIS A 66 14.44 9.35 -16.55
N LEU A 67 15.21 10.18 -15.86
CA LEU A 67 14.69 11.32 -15.09
C LEU A 67 14.25 12.49 -15.98
N GLU A 68 14.73 12.52 -17.22
CA GLU A 68 14.29 13.38 -18.32
C GLU A 68 12.92 12.97 -18.90
N GLY A 69 12.42 11.79 -18.53
CA GLY A 69 11.11 11.29 -18.92
C GLY A 69 9.94 12.11 -18.35
N SER A 70 8.75 11.87 -18.88
CA SER A 70 7.54 12.61 -18.49
C SER A 70 6.54 11.71 -17.76
N VAL A 71 6.16 12.09 -16.53
CA VAL A 71 5.11 11.40 -15.77
C VAL A 71 3.71 11.47 -16.42
N LYS A 72 3.56 12.29 -17.48
CA LYS A 72 2.33 12.42 -18.25
C LYS A 72 2.22 11.37 -19.37
N THR A 73 3.33 10.80 -19.82
CA THR A 73 3.36 9.87 -20.97
C THR A 73 3.29 8.41 -20.52
N THR A 74 3.65 8.11 -19.28
CA THR A 74 3.62 6.75 -18.70
C THR A 74 2.20 6.36 -18.27
N LYS A 75 1.82 5.11 -18.56
CA LYS A 75 0.54 4.53 -18.11
C LYS A 75 0.59 4.08 -16.66
N LEU A 76 1.66 3.39 -16.28
CA LEU A 76 1.82 2.83 -14.94
C LEU A 76 2.51 3.83 -14.00
N LYS A 77 1.87 4.07 -12.84
CA LYS A 77 2.36 4.96 -11.79
C LYS A 77 2.45 4.17 -10.48
N LEU A 78 3.68 3.83 -10.12
CA LEU A 78 4.00 2.84 -9.12
C LEU A 78 4.40 3.47 -7.81
N THR A 79 3.90 2.90 -6.72
CA THR A 79 4.42 3.15 -5.37
C THR A 79 5.59 2.23 -5.11
N TRP A 80 6.58 2.70 -4.36
CA TRP A 80 7.80 1.95 -4.09
C TRP A 80 8.30 2.19 -2.67
N LEU A 81 9.08 1.24 -2.15
CA LEU A 81 9.83 1.39 -0.91
C LEU A 81 11.32 1.11 -1.16
N PRO A 82 12.25 1.86 -0.55
CA PRO A 82 13.67 1.56 -0.69
C PRO A 82 14.01 0.24 0.00
N LYS A 83 14.87 -0.59 -0.61
CA LYS A 83 15.33 -1.82 0.04
C LYS A 83 16.38 -1.48 1.10
N THR A 84 15.93 -1.34 2.35
CA THR A 84 16.76 -1.02 3.52
C THR A 84 16.38 -1.89 4.72
N SER A 85 17.20 -1.87 5.77
CA SER A 85 16.88 -2.47 7.08
C SER A 85 15.87 -1.65 7.89
N GLU A 86 15.54 -0.44 7.45
CA GLU A 86 14.77 0.52 8.26
C GLU A 86 13.27 0.50 7.99
N LEU A 87 12.81 -0.29 7.02
CA LEU A 87 11.39 -0.50 6.78
C LEU A 87 10.71 -1.09 8.02
N VAL A 88 9.46 -0.72 8.23
CA VAL A 88 8.67 -1.20 9.36
C VAL A 88 7.66 -2.24 8.91
N ASN A 89 7.39 -3.22 9.77
CA ASN A 89 6.32 -4.18 9.55
C ASN A 89 4.97 -3.53 9.87
N LEU A 90 3.99 -3.76 9.00
CA LEU A 90 2.63 -3.29 9.16
C LEU A 90 1.67 -4.48 9.19
N ILE A 91 0.59 -4.36 9.96
CA ILE A 91 -0.63 -5.14 9.79
C ILE A 91 -1.73 -4.16 9.35
N LEU A 92 -2.21 -4.33 8.13
CA LEU A 92 -3.35 -3.60 7.60
C LEU A 92 -4.61 -4.38 7.95
N VAL A 93 -5.55 -3.75 8.66
CA VAL A 93 -6.78 -4.38 9.12
C VAL A 93 -7.96 -3.80 8.36
N GLY A 94 -8.71 -4.69 7.71
CA GLY A 94 -9.97 -4.38 7.06
C GLY A 94 -11.14 -4.86 7.91
N PHE A 95 -12.27 -4.15 7.81
CA PHE A 95 -13.51 -4.54 8.48
C PHE A 95 -14.65 -4.69 7.47
N ASP A 96 -15.48 -5.73 7.65
CA ASP A 96 -16.70 -5.97 6.87
C ASP A 96 -17.95 -5.59 7.66
N TYR A 97 -19.09 -5.68 6.98
CA TYR A 97 -20.41 -5.60 7.62
C TYR A 97 -20.59 -6.68 8.68
N LEU A 98 -21.20 -6.31 9.80
CA LEU A 98 -21.52 -7.23 10.91
C LEU A 98 -22.56 -8.29 10.53
N ILE A 99 -23.41 -7.99 9.56
CA ILE A 99 -24.45 -8.89 9.06
C ILE A 99 -24.32 -9.07 7.55
N THR A 100 -24.76 -10.23 7.06
CA THR A 100 -24.68 -10.61 5.65
C THR A 100 -25.83 -10.04 4.79
N LYS A 101 -26.85 -9.45 5.43
CA LYS A 101 -28.03 -8.87 4.77
C LYS A 101 -28.10 -7.36 4.95
N LYS A 102 -28.69 -6.69 3.95
CA LYS A 102 -28.95 -5.24 4.02
C LYS A 102 -30.02 -4.86 5.05
N LYS A 103 -30.97 -5.77 5.31
CA LYS A 103 -32.08 -5.59 6.23
C LYS A 103 -32.47 -6.95 6.81
N LEU A 104 -32.91 -6.96 8.07
CA LEU A 104 -33.56 -8.10 8.70
C LEU A 104 -35.07 -8.07 8.41
N GLU A 105 -35.62 -9.21 8.03
CA GLU A 105 -37.06 -9.35 7.83
C GLU A 105 -37.78 -9.72 9.13
N GLU A 106 -39.08 -9.46 9.19
CA GLU A 106 -39.89 -9.75 10.38
C GLU A 106 -39.89 -11.26 10.66
N GLY A 107 -39.54 -11.62 11.90
CA GLY A 107 -39.40 -13.02 12.32
C GLY A 107 -38.02 -13.66 12.11
N GLU A 108 -37.06 -12.97 11.46
CA GLU A 108 -35.68 -13.46 11.37
C GLU A 108 -34.90 -13.25 12.66
N ASN A 109 -34.07 -14.24 13.03
CA ASN A 109 -33.14 -14.10 14.13
C ASN A 109 -31.83 -13.43 13.65
N PHE A 110 -31.43 -12.36 14.33
CA PHE A 110 -30.19 -11.64 14.09
C PHE A 110 -28.94 -12.54 14.08
N ILE A 111 -28.90 -13.55 14.95
CA ILE A 111 -27.77 -14.46 15.08
C ILE A 111 -27.54 -15.25 13.79
N ASP A 112 -28.61 -15.59 13.06
CA ASP A 112 -28.54 -16.40 11.85
C ASP A 112 -27.95 -15.65 10.65
N VAL A 113 -27.89 -14.30 10.74
CA VAL A 113 -27.39 -13.45 9.65
C VAL A 113 -26.07 -12.76 9.99
N LEU A 114 -25.45 -13.10 11.12
CA LEU A 114 -24.12 -12.61 11.47
C LEU A 114 -23.10 -12.97 10.39
N ASN A 115 -22.23 -12.02 10.07
CA ASN A 115 -21.10 -12.28 9.18
C ASN A 115 -20.03 -13.05 9.96
N PRO A 116 -19.66 -14.27 9.56
CA PRO A 116 -18.65 -15.06 10.27
C PRO A 116 -17.24 -14.46 10.16
N CYS A 117 -17.00 -13.55 9.22
CA CYS A 117 -15.71 -12.92 9.02
C CYS A 117 -15.86 -11.41 8.77
N THR A 118 -15.74 -10.64 9.85
CA THR A 118 -15.87 -9.17 9.83
C THR A 118 -14.53 -8.44 9.90
N ARG A 119 -13.44 -9.18 10.03
CA ARG A 119 -12.10 -8.62 10.23
C ARG A 119 -11.09 -9.42 9.43
N PHE A 120 -10.29 -8.72 8.65
CA PHE A 120 -9.23 -9.29 7.84
C PHE A 120 -7.92 -8.57 8.12
N GLU A 121 -6.82 -9.30 8.06
CA GLU A 121 -5.48 -8.75 8.25
C GLU A 121 -4.64 -9.03 7.02
N SER A 122 -3.78 -8.08 6.67
CA SER A 122 -2.77 -8.26 5.64
C SER A 122 -1.45 -7.71 6.14
N ALA A 123 -0.41 -8.54 6.09
CA ALA A 123 0.94 -8.10 6.37
C ALA A 123 1.46 -7.21 5.24
N ALA A 124 2.14 -6.12 5.61
CA ALA A 124 2.75 -5.20 4.65
C ALA A 124 4.05 -4.62 5.19
N LEU A 125 4.80 -3.96 4.31
CA LEU A 125 5.95 -3.15 4.68
C LEU A 125 5.60 -1.66 4.56
N GLY A 126 6.09 -0.88 5.52
CA GLY A 126 5.94 0.55 5.61
C GLY A 126 7.28 1.27 5.52
N ASP A 127 7.21 2.53 5.11
CA ASP A 127 8.36 3.43 5.10
C ASP A 127 8.86 3.69 6.54
N SER A 128 10.17 3.95 6.71
CA SER A 128 10.78 4.22 8.02
C SER A 128 10.12 5.39 8.76
N ASP A 129 9.59 6.37 8.03
CA ASP A 129 8.92 7.54 8.62
C ASP A 129 7.66 7.16 9.42
N MET A 130 7.07 6.01 9.14
CA MET A 130 5.89 5.52 9.87
C MET A 130 6.20 5.19 11.34
N ARG A 131 7.47 5.11 11.74
CA ARG A 131 7.87 4.99 13.16
C ARG A 131 7.39 6.16 14.02
N ASN A 132 7.13 7.31 13.39
CA ASN A 132 6.69 8.52 14.06
C ASN A 132 5.16 8.63 14.16
N LEU A 133 4.40 7.68 13.59
CA LEU A 133 2.94 7.68 13.66
C LEU A 133 2.46 7.57 15.10
N LYS A 134 1.48 8.40 15.45
CA LYS A 134 0.83 8.38 16.76
C LYS A 134 -0.48 7.59 16.71
N PRO A 135 -0.92 7.00 17.83
CA PRO A 135 -2.27 6.45 17.94
C PRO A 135 -3.32 7.47 17.51
N GLY A 136 -4.28 7.04 16.68
CA GLY A 136 -5.34 7.88 16.13
C GLY A 136 -4.94 8.76 14.95
N GLU A 137 -3.66 8.79 14.56
CA GLU A 137 -3.22 9.54 13.39
C GLU A 137 -3.73 8.89 12.10
N VAL A 138 -4.27 9.71 11.20
CA VAL A 138 -4.81 9.28 9.91
C VAL A 138 -3.77 9.53 8.82
N LEU A 139 -3.54 8.52 7.99
CA LEU A 139 -2.66 8.60 6.84
C LEU A 139 -3.30 7.98 5.61
N GLN A 140 -2.82 8.40 4.44
CA GLN A 140 -3.14 7.74 3.18
C GLN A 140 -1.96 6.86 2.77
N LEU A 141 -2.21 5.56 2.66
CA LEU A 141 -1.32 4.66 1.93
C LEU A 141 -1.70 4.78 0.45
N GLU A 142 -0.80 5.36 -0.35
CA GLU A 142 -1.06 5.60 -1.76
C GLU A 142 -1.52 4.30 -2.46
N ARG A 143 -2.63 4.37 -3.21
CA ARG A 143 -3.28 3.25 -3.91
C ARG A 143 -3.82 2.12 -3.02
N LYS A 144 -3.68 2.19 -1.69
CA LYS A 144 -4.28 1.25 -0.74
C LYS A 144 -5.46 1.84 0.02
N GLY A 145 -5.48 3.15 0.25
CA GLY A 145 -6.60 3.86 0.88
C GLY A 145 -6.19 4.69 2.08
N TYR A 146 -7.17 5.10 2.87
CA TYR A 146 -6.96 5.81 4.12
C TYR A 146 -6.94 4.83 5.29
N PHE A 147 -6.08 5.10 6.26
CA PHE A 147 -5.90 4.27 7.44
C PHE A 147 -5.77 5.15 8.68
N ILE A 148 -6.20 4.63 9.82
CA ILE A 148 -5.94 5.20 11.15
C ILE A 148 -4.98 4.28 11.91
N CYS A 149 -4.01 4.87 12.59
CA CYS A 149 -3.06 4.12 13.42
C CYS A 149 -3.73 3.65 14.71
N ASP A 150 -3.93 2.34 14.85
CA ASP A 150 -4.46 1.71 16.07
C ASP A 150 -3.31 1.43 17.07
N VAL A 151 -2.29 0.69 16.61
CA VAL A 151 -1.08 0.41 17.39
C VAL A 151 0.13 1.06 16.71
N PRO A 152 0.77 2.06 17.34
CA PRO A 152 1.93 2.74 16.76
C PRO A 152 3.18 1.88 16.85
N PHE A 153 4.26 2.36 16.23
CA PHE A 153 5.56 1.71 16.32
C PHE A 153 6.05 1.67 17.77
N THR A 154 6.51 0.49 18.20
CA THR A 154 7.15 0.30 19.51
C THR A 154 8.53 -0.31 19.38
N THR A 155 8.65 -1.37 18.58
CA THR A 155 9.91 -2.10 18.33
C THR A 155 9.86 -2.70 16.93
N LEU A 156 11.01 -3.02 16.34
CA LEU A 156 11.09 -3.67 15.03
C LEU A 156 10.37 -5.03 14.96
N SER A 157 10.30 -5.75 16.09
CA SER A 157 9.62 -7.04 16.19
C SER A 157 8.09 -6.94 16.23
N LYS A 158 7.53 -5.77 16.52
CA LYS A 158 6.08 -5.57 16.63
C LYS A 158 5.59 -4.72 15.46
N PRO A 159 4.60 -5.18 14.68
CA PRO A 159 4.09 -4.41 13.57
C PRO A 159 3.30 -3.20 14.06
N ILE A 160 3.28 -2.14 13.25
CA ILE A 160 2.30 -1.07 13.37
C ILE A 160 0.95 -1.62 12.88
N VAL A 161 -0.12 -1.40 13.62
CA VAL A 161 -1.47 -1.84 13.23
C VAL A 161 -2.25 -0.64 12.69
N LEU A 162 -2.71 -0.78 11.45
CA LEU A 162 -3.43 0.26 10.73
C LEU A 162 -4.83 -0.22 10.36
N PHE A 163 -5.86 0.48 10.83
CA PHE A 163 -7.25 0.16 10.51
C PHE A 163 -7.68 0.93 9.26
N SER A 164 -8.22 0.22 8.27
CA SER A 164 -8.71 0.84 7.04
C SER A 164 -9.91 1.74 7.34
N ILE A 165 -9.87 2.97 6.84
CA ILE A 165 -10.99 3.91 6.89
C ILE A 165 -11.81 3.72 5.60
N PRO A 166 -13.11 3.38 5.68
CA PRO A 166 -13.96 3.27 4.51
C PRO A 166 -14.04 4.60 3.76
N ASP A 167 -13.78 4.58 2.45
CA ASP A 167 -13.87 5.76 1.57
C ASP A 167 -15.07 5.70 0.62
N GLY A 168 -15.98 4.73 0.83
CA GLY A 168 -17.17 4.49 0.03
C GLY A 168 -16.91 3.79 -1.31
N ARG A 169 -15.65 3.44 -1.63
CA ARG A 169 -15.32 2.62 -2.80
C ARG A 169 -15.33 1.15 -2.41
N GLN A 170 -15.77 0.27 -3.32
CA GLN A 170 -15.59 -1.16 -3.13
C GLN A 170 -14.08 -1.45 -3.06
N GLN A 171 -13.59 -1.81 -1.87
CA GLN A 171 -12.19 -2.19 -1.70
C GLN A 171 -11.95 -3.50 -2.45
N ALA A 172 -11.05 -3.47 -3.43
CA ALA A 172 -10.72 -4.64 -4.21
C ALA A 172 -9.88 -5.68 -3.42
N VAL A 173 -9.20 -5.27 -2.34
CA VAL A 173 -8.23 -6.14 -1.66
C VAL A 173 -8.06 -5.76 -0.19
N LEU A 174 -8.86 -6.38 0.68
CA LEU A 174 -8.45 -6.84 2.02
C LEU A 174 -9.09 -8.21 2.33
N LYS A 175 -9.65 -8.89 1.32
CA LYS A 175 -10.19 -10.25 1.40
C LYS A 175 -9.27 -11.21 0.63
#